data_AF-A0A7C7PK40-F1
#
_entry.id   AF-A0A7C7PK40-F1
#
_cell.length_a   1.000
_cell.length_b   1.000
_cell.length_c   1.000
_cell.angle_alpha   90.00
_cell.angle_beta   90.00
_cell.angle_gamma   90.00
#
_symmetry.space_group_name_H-M   'P 1'
#
loop_
_entity.id
_entity.type
_entity.pdbx_description
1 polymer ?
#
loop_
_entity_poly.entity_id
_entity_poly.type
_entity_poly.pdbx_seq_one_letter_code
_entity_poly.pdbx_strand_id
1 'polypeptide(L)' 'MNREEIVRKLYEEDGKFREWKDKHDELDKDIAKLERHHPMTHDLELEIEKLKKEKLYYKDLMERRIQEFMKGKG' A
#
# COMPACT_ATOMS: atom_id res chain seq x y z
N MET A 1 -2.53 -22.30 4.50
CA MET A 1 -2.34 -21.24 3.50
C MET A 1 -1.25 -20.33 4.00
N ASN A 2 -0.24 -20.08 3.16
CA ASN A 2 0.78 -19.09 3.46
C ASN A 2 0.25 -17.68 3.17
N ARG A 3 0.81 -16.66 3.84
CA ARG A 3 0.41 -15.25 3.68
C ARG A 3 0.45 -14.80 2.21
N GLU A 4 1.45 -15.25 1.46
CA GLU A 4 1.57 -14.95 0.02
C GLU A 4 0.43 -15.52 -0.83
N GLU A 5 -0.06 -16.72 -0.50
CA GLU A 5 -1.21 -17.30 -1.19
C GLU A 5 -2.49 -16.52 -0.89
N ILE A 6 -2.64 -16.05 0.35
CA ILE A 6 -3.79 -15.22 0.75
C ILE A 6 -3.75 -13.88 0.02
N VAL A 7 -2.58 -13.25 -0.09
CA VAL A 7 -2.42 -12.00 -0.83
C VAL A 7 -2.76 -12.19 -2.31
N ARG A 8 -2.26 -13.26 -2.96
CA ARG A 8 -2.63 -13.55 -4.36
C ARG A 8 -4.12 -13.77 -4.50
N LYS A 9 -4.70 -14.60 -3.63
CA LYS A 9 -6.13 -14.91 -3.65
C LYS A 9 -6.98 -13.66 -3.43
N LEU A 10 -6.64 -12.81 -2.47
CA LEU A 10 -7.31 -11.52 -2.26
C LEU A 10 -7.10 -10.57 -3.45
N TYR A 11 -5.94 -10.57 -4.08
CA TYR A 11 -5.71 -9.73 -5.27
C TYR A 11 -6.51 -10.16 -6.51
N GLU A 12 -6.85 -11.45 -6.59
CA GLU A 12 -7.68 -12.01 -7.67
C GLU A 12 -9.18 -11.94 -7.37
N GLU A 13 -9.58 -12.21 -6.13
CA GLU A 13 -10.99 -12.30 -5.72
C GLU A 13 -11.56 -11.00 -5.12
N ASP A 14 -10.72 -10.14 -4.52
CA ASP A 14 -11.13 -8.91 -3.86
C ASP A 14 -10.65 -7.68 -4.64
N GLY A 15 -11.55 -7.11 -5.44
CA GLY A 15 -11.29 -5.91 -6.24
C GLY A 15 -10.79 -4.73 -5.40
N LYS A 16 -11.27 -4.57 -4.16
CA LYS A 16 -10.80 -3.49 -3.27
C LYS A 16 -9.38 -3.74 -2.80
N PHE A 17 -9.03 -4.99 -2.51
CA PHE A 17 -7.67 -5.35 -2.14
C PHE A 17 -6.70 -5.10 -3.31
N ARG A 18 -7.11 -5.41 -4.54
CA ARG A 18 -6.36 -5.05 -5.75
C ARG A 18 -6.14 -3.54 -5.82
N GLU A 19 -7.19 -2.74 -5.68
CA GLU A 19 -7.08 -1.28 -5.69
C GLU A 19 -6.13 -0.75 -4.62
N TRP A 20 -6.18 -1.27 -3.39
CA TRP A 20 -5.26 -0.86 -2.33
C TRP A 20 -3.80 -1.22 -2.62
N LYS A 21 -3.56 -2.41 -3.19
CA LYS A 21 -2.22 -2.83 -3.58
C LYS A 21 -1.68 -1.97 -4.72
N ASP A 22 -2.50 -1.74 -5.74
CA ASP A 22 -2.12 -0.90 -6.87
C ASP A 22 -1.83 0.54 -6.40
N LYS A 23 -2.68 1.11 -5.52
CA LYS A 23 -2.45 2.41 -4.88
C LYS A 23 -1.16 2.45 -4.07
N HIS A 24 -0.87 1.41 -3.29
CA HIS A 24 0.37 1.32 -2.53
C HIS A 24 1.61 1.32 -3.46
N ASP A 25 1.57 0.57 -4.57
CA ASP A 25 2.65 0.54 -5.55
C ASP A 25 2.78 1.86 -6.34
N GLU A 26 1.67 2.55 -6.62
CA GLU A 26 1.69 3.91 -7.21
C GLU A 26 2.35 4.91 -6.27
N LEU A 27 1.94 4.95 -4.99
CA LEU A 27 2.50 5.85 -3.99
C LEU A 27 4.00 5.61 -3.78
N ASP A 28 4.44 4.35 -3.80
CA ASP A 28 5.87 4.01 -3.70
C ASP A 28 6.68 4.61 -4.87
N LYS A 29 6.16 4.50 -6.10
CA LYS A 29 6.79 5.10 -7.28
C LYS A 29 6.82 6.61 -7.20
N ASP A 30 5.76 7.24 -6.71
CA ASP A 30 5.67 8.69 -6.62
C ASP A 30 6.59 9.24 -5.53
N ILE A 31 6.66 8.58 -4.37
CA ILE A 31 7.67 8.86 -3.33
C ILE A 31 9.07 8.75 -3.92
N ALA A 32 9.38 7.66 -4.64
CA ALA A 32 10.70 7.47 -5.22
C ALA A 32 11.07 8.51 -6.28
N LYS A 33 10.10 9.02 -7.05
CA LYS A 33 10.31 10.13 -8.00
C LYS A 33 10.60 11.44 -7.26
N LEU A 34 9.83 11.73 -6.22
CA LEU A 34 9.98 12.96 -5.43
C LEU A 34 11.29 12.95 -4.64
N GLU A 35 11.68 11.81 -4.05
CA GLU A 35 12.96 11.64 -3.34
C GLU A 35 14.18 11.77 -4.27
N ARG A 36 14.01 11.51 -5.57
CA ARG A 36 15.06 11.73 -6.59
C ARG A 36 15.11 13.17 -7.11
N HIS A 37 14.13 14.00 -6.78
CA HIS A 37 14.08 15.38 -7.25
C HIS A 37 15.07 16.25 -6.46
N HIS A 38 15.93 16.97 -7.18
CA HIS A 38 16.85 17.95 -6.61
C HIS A 38 16.68 19.30 -7.31
N PRO A 39 16.56 20.42 -6.57
CA PRO A 39 16.69 20.53 -5.11
C PRO A 39 15.46 20.04 -4.34
N MET A 40 15.70 19.39 -3.19
CA MET A 40 14.66 18.98 -2.25
C MET A 40 14.19 20.21 -1.48
N THR A 41 12.97 20.66 -1.74
CA THR A 41 12.36 21.79 -1.02
C THR A 41 11.53 21.28 0.17
N HIS A 42 11.28 22.16 1.14
CA HIS A 42 10.46 21.82 2.30
C HIS A 42 9.04 21.36 1.91
N ASP A 43 8.44 21.97 0.88
CA ASP A 43 7.16 21.54 0.33
C ASP A 43 7.20 20.11 -0.21
N LEU A 44 8.29 19.73 -0.90
CA LEU A 44 8.49 18.36 -1.41
C LEU A 44 8.68 17.36 -0.26
N GLU A 45 9.38 17.73 0.82
CA GLU A 45 9.49 16.91 2.02
C GLU A 45 8.12 16.64 2.65
N LEU A 46 7.30 17.68 2.80
CA LEU A 46 5.95 17.57 3.34
C LEU A 46 5.05 16.70 2.44
N GLU A 47 5.19 16.81 1.13
CA GLU A 47 4.44 15.98 0.18
C GLU A 47 4.86 14.51 0.28
N ILE A 48 6.17 14.23 0.34
CA ILE A 48 6.69 12.87 0.54
C ILE A 48 6.21 12.29 1.87
N GLU A 49 6.19 13.07 2.96
CA GLU A 49 5.65 12.63 4.24
C GLU A 49 4.16 12.27 4.17
N LYS A 50 3.35 13.07 3.45
CA LYS A 50 1.92 12.78 3.22
C LYS A 50 1.76 11.48 2.45
N LEU A 51 2.51 11.31 1.35
CA LEU A 51 2.45 10.09 0.54
C LEU A 51 2.91 8.86 1.33
N LYS A 52 3.93 8.99 2.19
CA LYS A 52 4.38 7.92 3.10
C LYS A 52 3.28 7.52 4.10
N LYS A 53 2.53 8.49 4.63
CA LYS A 53 1.37 8.23 5.51
C LYS A 53 0.24 7.53 4.77
N GLU A 54 -0.09 7.96 3.55
CA GLU A 54 -1.09 7.30 2.71
C GLU A 54 -0.66 5.87 2.34
N LYS A 55 0.62 5.67 2.01
CA LYS A 55 1.17 4.34 1.73
C LYS A 55 1.02 3.42 2.93
N LEU A 56 1.30 3.92 4.14
CA LEU A 56 1.11 3.17 5.37
C LEU A 56 -0.38 2.82 5.60
N TYR A 57 -1.30 3.75 5.31
CA TYR A 57 -2.73 3.49 5.40
C TYR A 57 -3.20 2.34 4.50
N TYR A 58 -2.80 2.33 3.22
CA TYR A 58 -3.14 1.22 2.31
C TYR A 58 -2.51 -0.10 2.76
N LYS A 59 -1.28 -0.06 3.31
CA LYS A 59 -0.64 -1.24 3.91
C LYS A 59 -1.46 -1.78 5.07
N ASP A 60 -1.92 -0.93 5.98
CA ASP A 60 -2.75 -1.34 7.13
C ASP A 60 -4.10 -1.90 6.69
N LEU A 61 -4.73 -1.33 5.65
CA LEU A 61 -5.96 -1.88 5.07
C LEU A 61 -5.74 -3.29 4.50
N MET A 62 -4.66 -3.48 3.73
CA MET A 62 -4.29 -4.79 3.21
C MET A 62 -4.05 -5.80 4.34
N GLU A 63 -3.29 -5.42 5.38
CA GLU A 63 -3.03 -6.29 6.53
C GLU A 63 -4.31 -6.68 7.26
N ARG A 64 -5.19 -5.71 7.52
CA ARG A 64 -6.50 -5.98 8.15
C ARG A 64 -7.29 -6.97 7.32
N ARG A 65 -7.33 -6.78 6.00
CA ARG A 65 -8.09 -7.67 5.11
C ARG A 65 -7.54 -9.08 5.04
N ILE A 66 -6.21 -9.22 5.04
CA ILE A 66 -5.53 -10.52 5.15
C ILE A 66 -5.90 -11.19 6.47
N GLN A 67 -5.85 -10.45 7.58
CA GLN A 67 -6.22 -10.99 8.89
C GLN A 67 -7.70 -11.38 8.98
N GLU A 68 -8.61 -10.58 8.42
CA GLU A 68 -10.03 -10.93 8.32
C GLU A 68 -10.24 -12.21 7.52
N PHE A 69 -9.57 -12.35 6.38
CA PHE A 69 -9.64 -13.55 5.56
C PHE A 69 -9.08 -14.79 6.27
N MET A 70 -8.03 -14.62 7.09
CA MET A 70 -7.49 -15.68 7.93
C MET A 70 -8.44 -16.05 9.07
N LYS A 71 -9.07 -15.07 9.72
CA LYS A 71 -10.01 -15.29 10.84
C LYS A 71 -11.35 -15.86 10.40
N GLY A 72 -11.89 -15.43 9.26
CA GLY A 72 -13.16 -15.91 8.71
C GLY A 72 -13.12 -17.34 8.16
N LYS A 73 -11.94 -17.96 8.09
CA LYS A 73 -11.75 -19.38 7.77
C LYS A 73 -11.58 -20.27 9.02
N GLY A 74 -11.74 -19.72 10.21
CA GLY A 74 -11.70 -20.43 11.49
C GLY A 74 -13.08 -20.87 11.96
#